data_AF-A0A849QYV7-F1
#
_entry.id   AF-A0A849QYV7-F1
#
_cell.length_a   1.000
_cell.length_b   1.000
_cell.length_c   1.000
_cell.angle_alpha   90.00
_cell.angle_beta   90.00
_cell.angle_gamma   90.00
#
_symmetry.space_group_name_H-M   'P 1'
#
loop_
_entity.id
_entity.type
_entity.pdbx_description
1 polymer ?
#
loop_
_entity_poly.entity_id
_entity_poly.type
_entity_poly.pdbx_seq_one_letter_code
_entity_poly.pdbx_strand_id
1 'polypeptide(L)'
;MANDVNAAIEAVQNKKLMEELNLNFNELEVFKLERDIYKPTLYDVHKFLDETVVGEYETRMSIFSTFILSKISTFVSGLSAGGKTTVLDAVCDTLMPGDSLIINAQSDKAIFEMEREIKEATHITFLELNKVNPMIIEIVKSFAENKKYEYKRARIQGGNKTFILEPRAVAFTRADESAAQFPISDELMSRMVELCVDGSEEQTIDILNKKADVFSNPFEQTILNNIQRANLKYHISNIPEYTHIINISAASLIKFIPTTFVTSRRDFVKYINNIDGITRFHYKDRIDVNIQGVRVLFSTPEDIFLNHLIFGENLIASAIRCSELEKNIISILPGNGANKSQIQSALRNHTINLTLTTVETHLKSLVDIGYLTVELQGRNNIYSVSDFYKSFDVQLDMQYIIDKTIENIKSASVYNDISDEYIDKFCNKDAMIIQHPFDASKINMLDYEFNSVLVTNTDSQLEPTEDEIWSKYV
;
A
#
# COMPACT_ATOMS: atom_id res chain seq x y z
N MET A 1 -7.66 -28.02 41.29
CA MET A 1 -8.39 -28.40 40.05
C MET A 1 -8.56 -27.22 39.09
N ALA A 2 -9.33 -26.16 39.40
CA ALA A 2 -9.48 -25.02 38.48
C ALA A 2 -8.16 -24.25 38.23
N ASN A 3 -7.34 -24.05 39.27
CA ASN A 3 -6.03 -23.39 39.13
C ASN A 3 -5.02 -24.23 38.34
N ASP A 4 -5.07 -25.56 38.47
CA ASP A 4 -4.16 -26.46 37.75
C ASP A 4 -4.49 -26.53 36.26
N VAL A 5 -5.79 -26.45 35.92
CA VAL A 5 -6.26 -26.38 34.52
C VAL A 5 -5.87 -25.06 33.87
N ASN A 6 -6.03 -23.93 34.57
CA ASN A 6 -5.64 -22.62 34.03
C ASN A 6 -4.12 -22.52 33.82
N ALA A 7 -3.32 -23.01 34.78
CA ALA A 7 -1.86 -23.07 34.64
C ALA A 7 -1.42 -23.96 33.47
N ALA A 8 -2.12 -25.09 33.24
CA ALA A 8 -1.84 -25.96 32.11
C ALA A 8 -2.19 -25.30 30.76
N ILE A 9 -3.31 -24.58 30.67
CA ILE A 9 -3.70 -23.82 29.47
C ILE A 9 -2.67 -22.73 29.18
N GLU A 10 -2.27 -21.97 30.19
CA GLU A 10 -1.27 -20.91 30.04
C GLU A 10 0.10 -21.47 29.60
N ALA A 11 0.52 -22.60 30.15
CA ALA A 11 1.76 -23.26 29.75
C ALA A 11 1.73 -23.71 28.27
N VAL A 12 0.59 -24.24 27.81
CA VAL A 12 0.41 -24.63 26.40
C VAL A 12 0.43 -23.40 25.49
N GLN A 13 -0.24 -22.32 25.88
CA GLN A 13 -0.24 -21.06 25.13
C GLN A 13 1.15 -20.43 25.06
N ASN A 14 1.87 -20.37 26.19
CA ASN A 14 3.24 -19.86 26.25
C ASN A 14 4.18 -20.70 25.38
N LYS A 15 4.05 -22.02 25.40
CA LYS A 15 4.83 -22.91 24.53
C LYS A 15 4.57 -22.63 23.06
N LYS A 16 3.29 -22.56 22.66
CA LYS A 16 2.89 -22.23 21.29
C LYS A 16 3.46 -20.88 20.86
N LEU A 17 3.34 -19.87 21.71
CA LEU A 17 3.83 -18.52 21.45
C LEU A 17 5.35 -18.46 21.30
N MET A 18 6.10 -19.19 22.13
CA MET A 18 7.56 -19.32 22.00
C MET A 18 7.96 -19.93 20.66
N GLU A 19 7.26 -21.00 20.23
CA GLU A 19 7.53 -21.66 18.95
C GLU A 19 7.20 -20.74 17.76
N GLU A 20 6.05 -20.07 17.78
CA GLU A 20 5.60 -19.23 16.66
C GLU A 20 6.35 -17.90 16.54
N LEU A 21 6.79 -17.32 17.67
CA LEU A 21 7.58 -16.07 17.69
C LEU A 21 9.08 -16.30 17.76
N ASN A 22 9.53 -17.57 17.75
CA ASN A 22 10.92 -17.96 17.90
C ASN A 22 11.61 -17.33 19.14
N LEU A 23 10.91 -17.38 20.28
CA LEU A 23 11.39 -16.85 21.56
C LEU A 23 11.86 -17.99 22.47
N ASN A 24 12.97 -17.79 23.15
CA ASN A 24 13.32 -18.61 24.31
C ASN A 24 12.54 -18.17 25.57
N PHE A 25 12.65 -18.94 26.66
CA PHE A 25 11.90 -18.68 27.89
C PHE A 25 12.17 -17.28 28.48
N ASN A 26 13.43 -16.83 28.49
CA ASN A 26 13.77 -15.53 29.04
C ASN A 26 13.24 -14.40 28.14
N GLU A 27 13.35 -14.57 26.82
CA GLU A 27 12.80 -13.62 25.85
C GLU A 27 11.28 -13.51 25.94
N LEU A 28 10.57 -14.62 26.20
CA LEU A 28 9.13 -14.60 26.40
C LEU A 28 8.74 -13.76 27.63
N GLU A 29 9.47 -13.87 28.73
CA GLU A 29 9.19 -13.09 29.93
C GLU A 29 9.45 -11.59 29.71
N VAL A 30 10.52 -11.23 28.99
CA VAL A 30 10.77 -9.83 28.58
C VAL A 30 9.66 -9.33 27.66
N PHE A 31 9.28 -10.12 26.64
CA PHE A 31 8.19 -9.79 25.72
C PHE A 31 6.88 -9.50 26.47
N LYS A 32 6.49 -10.34 27.44
CA LYS A 32 5.27 -10.12 28.24
C LYS A 32 5.30 -8.82 29.04
N LEU A 33 6.48 -8.39 29.50
CA LEU A 33 6.64 -7.15 30.27
C LEU A 33 6.63 -5.90 29.37
N GLU A 34 7.18 -6.00 28.17
CA GLU A 34 7.41 -4.84 27.29
C GLU A 34 6.28 -4.58 26.28
N ARG A 35 5.59 -5.63 25.82
CA ARG A 35 4.66 -5.55 24.67
C ARG A 35 3.57 -4.48 24.81
N ASP A 36 3.08 -4.24 26.03
CA ASP A 36 1.99 -3.29 26.29
C ASP A 36 2.48 -1.84 26.31
N ILE A 37 3.75 -1.60 26.63
CA ILE A 37 4.37 -0.26 26.69
C ILE A 37 5.20 0.07 25.44
N TYR A 38 5.46 -0.91 24.58
CA TYR A 38 6.25 -0.73 23.36
C TYR A 38 5.60 0.29 22.40
N LYS A 39 6.39 1.27 21.93
CA LYS A 39 5.95 2.33 21.01
C LYS A 39 6.82 2.29 19.75
N PRO A 40 6.46 1.47 18.74
CA PRO A 40 7.24 1.40 17.52
C PRO A 40 7.03 2.63 16.64
N THR A 41 8.01 2.87 15.78
CA THR A 41 7.97 3.83 14.69
C THR A 41 7.74 3.10 13.36
N LEU A 42 7.32 3.82 12.32
CA LEU A 42 7.25 3.23 10.96
C LEU A 42 8.63 2.80 10.44
N TYR A 43 9.72 3.37 10.95
CA TYR A 43 11.06 2.92 10.64
C TYR A 43 11.39 1.55 11.23
N ASP A 44 10.84 1.20 12.39
CA ASP A 44 10.99 -0.15 12.96
C ASP A 44 10.29 -1.19 12.08
N VAL A 45 9.17 -0.82 11.45
CA VAL A 45 8.51 -1.65 10.44
C VAL A 45 9.36 -1.76 9.18
N HIS A 46 9.90 -0.65 8.68
CA HIS A 46 10.78 -0.67 7.52
C HIS A 46 11.97 -1.61 7.73
N LYS A 47 12.63 -1.54 8.90
CA LYS A 47 13.71 -2.46 9.28
C LYS A 47 13.28 -3.91 9.31
N PHE A 48 12.09 -4.19 9.86
CA PHE A 48 11.55 -5.54 9.90
C PHE A 48 11.36 -6.11 8.49
N LEU A 49 10.83 -5.31 7.57
CA LEU A 49 10.59 -5.73 6.19
C LEU A 49 11.90 -5.88 5.41
N ASP A 50 12.94 -5.12 5.75
CA ASP A 50 14.25 -5.16 5.10
C ASP A 50 14.99 -6.50 5.25
N GLU A 51 14.62 -7.29 6.27
CA GLU A 51 15.20 -8.63 6.48
C GLU A 51 14.75 -9.64 5.43
N THR A 52 13.55 -9.43 4.89
CA THR A 52 12.85 -10.41 4.06
C THR A 52 12.71 -9.96 2.61
N VAL A 53 12.56 -8.65 2.39
CA VAL A 53 12.43 -8.03 1.08
C VAL A 53 13.64 -7.15 0.84
N VAL A 54 14.34 -7.40 -0.26
CA VAL A 54 15.42 -6.53 -0.73
C VAL A 54 14.79 -5.40 -1.54
N GLY A 55 15.16 -4.15 -1.28
CA GLY A 55 14.58 -3.00 -1.96
C GLY A 55 13.07 -2.89 -1.74
N GLU A 56 12.34 -2.41 -2.76
CA GLU A 56 10.87 -2.28 -2.73
C GLU A 56 10.37 -1.45 -1.54
N TYR A 57 11.16 -0.46 -1.12
CA TYR A 57 10.93 0.26 0.14
C TYR A 57 9.57 0.94 0.16
N GLU A 58 9.22 1.63 -0.91
CA GLU A 58 7.94 2.32 -1.04
C GLU A 58 6.78 1.32 -1.19
N THR A 59 6.92 0.32 -2.06
CA THR A 59 5.90 -0.71 -2.31
C THR A 59 5.54 -1.46 -1.04
N ARG A 60 6.53 -1.97 -0.30
CA ARG A 60 6.29 -2.77 0.92
C ARG A 60 5.68 -1.94 2.04
N MET A 61 6.11 -0.69 2.20
CA MET A 61 5.53 0.23 3.19
C MET A 61 4.14 0.72 2.79
N SER A 62 3.88 0.91 1.49
CA SER A 62 2.56 1.16 0.94
C SER A 62 1.61 0.01 1.26
N ILE A 63 1.97 -1.23 0.92
CA ILE A 63 1.17 -2.43 1.24
C ILE A 63 0.94 -2.50 2.75
N PHE A 64 1.97 -2.32 3.57
CA PHE A 64 1.83 -2.33 5.03
C PHE A 64 0.81 -1.29 5.52
N SER A 65 0.95 -0.02 5.10
CA SER A 65 0.04 1.03 5.52
C SER A 65 -1.40 0.78 5.05
N THR A 66 -1.61 0.42 3.79
CA THR A 66 -2.95 0.28 3.22
C THR A 66 -3.63 -1.01 3.66
N PHE A 67 -2.95 -2.14 3.52
CA PHE A 67 -3.52 -3.45 3.78
C PHE A 67 -3.56 -3.78 5.27
N ILE A 68 -2.44 -3.62 5.98
CA ILE A 68 -2.31 -4.04 7.38
C ILE A 68 -2.92 -3.01 8.34
N LEU A 69 -2.50 -1.75 8.26
CA LEU A 69 -2.97 -0.74 9.21
C LEU A 69 -4.39 -0.24 8.90
N SER A 70 -4.67 -0.07 7.61
CA SER A 70 -5.87 0.63 7.15
C SER A 70 -6.99 -0.31 6.72
N LYS A 71 -6.69 -1.61 6.64
CA LYS A 71 -7.62 -2.68 6.24
C LYS A 71 -8.24 -2.41 4.86
N ILE A 72 -7.53 -1.68 4.01
CA ILE A 72 -7.94 -1.37 2.64
C ILE A 72 -7.54 -2.53 1.76
N SER A 73 -8.49 -3.01 0.97
CA SER A 73 -8.24 -4.11 0.05
C SER A 73 -7.23 -3.70 -1.02
N THR A 74 -6.20 -4.50 -1.19
CA THR A 74 -5.02 -4.15 -2.00
C THR A 74 -4.79 -5.17 -3.11
N PHE A 75 -4.39 -4.69 -4.27
CA PHE A 75 -4.05 -5.48 -5.44
C PHE A 75 -2.58 -5.25 -5.77
N VAL A 76 -1.79 -6.33 -5.80
CA VAL A 76 -0.37 -6.26 -6.12
C VAL A 76 -0.14 -6.77 -7.55
N SER A 77 0.28 -5.88 -8.44
CA SER A 77 0.55 -6.12 -9.87
C SER A 77 2.05 -6.05 -10.19
N GLY A 78 2.41 -6.37 -11.45
CA GLY A 78 3.80 -6.36 -11.93
C GLY A 78 4.17 -7.64 -12.69
N LEU A 79 5.38 -7.64 -13.26
CA LEU A 79 5.90 -8.72 -14.10
C LEU A 79 5.94 -10.08 -13.40
N SER A 80 5.83 -11.16 -14.17
CA SER A 80 6.08 -12.51 -13.64
C SER A 80 7.46 -12.59 -12.99
N ALA A 81 7.56 -13.30 -11.87
CA ALA A 81 8.75 -13.40 -11.03
C ALA A 81 9.25 -12.08 -10.37
N GLY A 82 8.54 -10.96 -10.49
CA GLY A 82 8.87 -9.69 -9.82
C GLY A 82 8.68 -9.65 -8.29
N GLY A 83 8.61 -10.78 -7.59
CA GLY A 83 8.58 -10.78 -6.12
C GLY A 83 7.25 -10.44 -5.43
N LYS A 84 6.13 -10.25 -6.16
CA LYS A 84 4.79 -9.93 -5.61
C LYS A 84 4.40 -10.74 -4.36
N THR A 85 4.49 -12.07 -4.47
CA THR A 85 4.14 -12.98 -3.37
C THR A 85 5.10 -12.80 -2.19
N THR A 86 6.39 -12.65 -2.45
CA THR A 86 7.42 -12.43 -1.42
C THR A 86 7.16 -11.14 -0.64
N VAL A 87 6.85 -10.03 -1.33
CA VAL A 87 6.54 -8.76 -0.67
C VAL A 87 5.29 -8.89 0.18
N LEU A 88 4.23 -9.50 -0.35
CA LEU A 88 2.98 -9.65 0.38
C LEU A 88 3.11 -10.59 1.59
N ASP A 89 3.84 -11.69 1.45
CA ASP A 89 4.12 -12.62 2.55
C ASP A 89 4.95 -11.95 3.66
N ALA A 90 5.96 -11.15 3.29
CA ALA A 90 6.77 -10.38 4.24
C ALA A 90 5.93 -9.36 5.02
N VAL A 91 5.04 -8.64 4.34
CA VAL A 91 4.14 -7.70 4.99
C VAL A 91 3.14 -8.43 5.89
N CYS A 92 2.60 -9.58 5.47
CA CYS A 92 1.75 -10.40 6.32
C CYS A 92 2.49 -10.95 7.55
N ASP A 93 3.80 -11.24 7.46
CA ASP A 93 4.61 -11.69 8.60
C ASP A 93 4.73 -10.62 9.69
N THR A 94 4.40 -9.35 9.42
CA THR A 94 4.31 -8.31 10.46
C THR A 94 3.16 -8.52 11.45
N LEU A 95 2.22 -9.42 11.16
CA LEU A 95 1.10 -9.76 12.04
C LEU A 95 1.46 -10.90 13.02
N MET A 96 0.70 -10.99 14.10
CA MET A 96 0.73 -12.15 14.99
C MET A 96 0.29 -13.42 14.24
N PRO A 97 0.88 -14.58 14.59
CA PRO A 97 0.46 -15.86 14.05
C PRO A 97 -1.07 -16.08 14.17
N GLY A 98 -1.71 -16.37 13.04
CA GLY A 98 -3.15 -16.59 12.94
C GLY A 98 -3.98 -15.38 12.47
N ASP A 99 -3.42 -14.17 12.51
CA ASP A 99 -4.15 -12.97 12.07
C ASP A 99 -4.18 -12.82 10.54
N SER A 100 -3.23 -13.42 9.82
CA SER A 100 -3.23 -13.51 8.36
C SER A 100 -3.61 -14.90 7.89
N LEU A 101 -4.47 -15.00 6.88
CA LEU A 101 -4.83 -16.25 6.23
C LEU A 101 -4.51 -16.19 4.73
N ILE A 102 -3.67 -17.12 4.26
CA ILE A 102 -3.40 -17.30 2.84
C ILE A 102 -4.36 -18.35 2.27
N ILE A 103 -5.16 -17.95 1.30
CA ILE A 103 -6.09 -18.82 0.57
C ILE A 103 -5.48 -19.10 -0.80
N ASN A 104 -5.00 -20.33 -0.96
CA ASN A 104 -4.53 -20.82 -2.26
C ASN A 104 -5.71 -21.23 -3.16
N ALA A 105 -5.44 -21.40 -4.45
CA ALA A 105 -6.45 -21.85 -5.42
C ALA A 105 -7.18 -23.12 -4.94
N GLN A 106 -8.47 -22.98 -4.67
CA GLN A 106 -9.34 -24.05 -4.19
C GLN A 106 -10.66 -24.06 -4.98
N SER A 107 -11.42 -25.15 -4.86
CA SER A 107 -12.76 -25.23 -5.43
C SER A 107 -13.67 -24.12 -4.90
N ASP A 108 -14.68 -23.75 -5.68
CA ASP A 108 -15.67 -22.68 -5.42
C ASP A 108 -16.28 -22.74 -4.02
N LYS A 109 -16.33 -23.93 -3.41
CA LYS A 109 -16.99 -24.19 -2.14
C LYS A 109 -16.04 -24.35 -0.95
N ALA A 110 -14.75 -24.49 -1.20
CA ALA A 110 -13.76 -24.76 -0.16
C ALA A 110 -13.57 -23.57 0.78
N ILE A 111 -13.76 -22.34 0.29
CA ILE A 111 -13.73 -21.13 1.12
C ILE A 111 -14.78 -21.17 2.26
N PHE A 112 -15.92 -21.83 2.05
CA PHE A 112 -16.95 -22.00 3.09
C PHE A 112 -16.64 -23.13 4.07
N GLU A 113 -15.69 -24.00 3.74
CA GLU A 113 -15.16 -25.01 4.67
C GLU A 113 -14.14 -24.36 5.61
N MET A 114 -13.50 -23.27 5.18
CA MET A 114 -12.57 -22.45 5.96
C MET A 114 -13.25 -21.33 6.78
N GLU A 115 -14.55 -21.45 7.06
CA GLU A 115 -15.33 -20.41 7.74
C GLU A 115 -14.73 -20.04 9.11
N ARG A 116 -14.12 -21.01 9.79
CA ARG A 116 -13.50 -20.78 11.09
C ARG A 116 -12.21 -19.99 10.96
N GLU A 117 -11.30 -20.40 10.07
CA GLU A 117 -10.03 -19.69 9.87
C GLU A 117 -10.27 -18.25 9.37
N ILE A 118 -11.25 -18.05 8.47
CA ILE A 118 -11.64 -16.72 7.98
C ILE A 118 -12.17 -15.84 9.11
N LYS A 119 -12.91 -16.42 10.07
CA LYS A 119 -13.41 -15.67 11.22
C LYS A 119 -12.29 -15.25 12.17
N GLU A 120 -11.32 -16.13 12.39
CA GLU A 120 -10.17 -15.90 13.27
C GLU A 120 -9.17 -14.90 12.64
N ALA A 121 -8.96 -14.95 11.33
CA ALA A 121 -8.08 -14.02 10.63
C ALA A 121 -8.66 -12.61 10.50
N THR A 122 -7.79 -11.61 10.53
CA THR A 122 -8.11 -10.20 10.25
C THR A 122 -7.82 -9.82 8.80
N HIS A 123 -6.82 -10.48 8.19
CA HIS A 123 -6.34 -10.23 6.84
C HIS A 123 -6.35 -11.52 6.01
N ILE A 124 -6.75 -11.42 4.75
CA ILE A 124 -6.82 -12.57 3.83
C ILE A 124 -6.02 -12.26 2.57
N THR A 125 -5.19 -13.20 2.17
CA THR A 125 -4.40 -13.11 0.94
C THR A 125 -4.82 -14.19 -0.05
N PHE A 126 -5.17 -13.79 -1.27
CA PHE A 126 -5.39 -14.71 -2.39
C PHE A 126 -4.20 -14.63 -3.34
N LEU A 127 -3.43 -15.70 -3.43
CA LEU A 127 -2.30 -15.77 -4.36
C LEU A 127 -2.78 -16.13 -5.77
N GLU A 128 -2.27 -15.41 -6.77
CA GLU A 128 -2.49 -15.68 -8.20
C GLU A 128 -3.97 -15.64 -8.63
N LEU A 129 -4.49 -14.42 -8.80
CA LEU A 129 -5.90 -14.18 -9.14
C LEU A 129 -6.37 -14.90 -10.43
N ASN A 130 -5.47 -15.22 -11.36
CA ASN A 130 -5.79 -16.01 -12.55
C ASN A 130 -6.31 -17.43 -12.25
N LYS A 131 -6.13 -17.92 -11.01
CA LYS A 131 -6.66 -19.20 -10.54
C LYS A 131 -7.94 -19.06 -9.70
N VAL A 132 -8.44 -17.84 -9.53
CA VAL A 132 -9.51 -17.50 -8.59
C VAL A 132 -10.87 -17.54 -9.27
N ASN A 133 -11.83 -18.23 -8.64
CA ASN A 133 -13.19 -18.40 -9.16
C ASN A 133 -13.99 -17.07 -9.15
N PRO A 134 -14.91 -16.82 -10.11
CA PRO A 134 -15.82 -15.67 -10.08
C PRO A 134 -16.55 -15.41 -8.74
N MET A 135 -16.88 -16.46 -7.98
CA MET A 135 -17.48 -16.33 -6.65
C MET A 135 -16.56 -15.64 -5.65
N ILE A 136 -15.26 -15.93 -5.69
CA ILE A 136 -14.28 -15.26 -4.82
C ILE A 136 -14.17 -13.79 -5.20
N ILE A 137 -14.26 -13.44 -6.50
CA ILE A 137 -14.31 -12.04 -6.93
C ILE A 137 -15.51 -11.32 -6.29
N GLU A 138 -16.68 -11.94 -6.22
CA GLU A 138 -17.87 -11.35 -5.56
C GLU A 138 -17.72 -11.24 -4.02
N ILE A 139 -17.03 -12.20 -3.39
CA ILE A 139 -16.66 -12.12 -1.97
C ILE A 139 -15.72 -10.92 -1.75
N VAL A 140 -14.68 -10.80 -2.56
CA VAL A 140 -13.70 -9.70 -2.52
C VAL A 140 -14.39 -8.36 -2.72
N LYS A 141 -15.31 -8.23 -3.69
CA LYS A 141 -16.10 -6.99 -3.90
C LYS A 141 -16.89 -6.62 -2.64
N SER A 142 -17.51 -7.61 -1.99
CA SER A 142 -18.30 -7.39 -0.77
C SER A 142 -17.40 -6.94 0.38
N PHE A 143 -16.25 -7.60 0.56
CA PHE A 143 -15.27 -7.27 1.59
C PHE A 143 -14.65 -5.90 1.38
N ALA A 144 -14.32 -5.52 0.14
CA ALA A 144 -13.78 -4.20 -0.19
C ALA A 144 -14.79 -3.06 0.06
N GLU A 145 -16.09 -3.37 0.12
CA GLU A 145 -17.15 -2.42 0.53
C GLU A 145 -17.52 -2.55 2.02
N ASN A 146 -16.75 -3.30 2.81
CA ASN A 146 -17.01 -3.62 4.21
C ASN A 146 -18.41 -4.23 4.44
N LYS A 147 -18.84 -5.10 3.52
CA LYS A 147 -20.13 -5.81 3.57
C LYS A 147 -19.90 -7.31 3.78
N LYS A 148 -20.75 -7.90 4.61
CA LYS A 148 -20.84 -9.36 4.75
C LYS A 148 -21.23 -10.01 3.42
N TYR A 149 -20.70 -11.21 3.18
CA TYR A 149 -21.10 -12.06 2.06
C TYR A 149 -21.97 -13.22 2.55
N GLU A 150 -23.14 -13.41 1.95
CA GLU A 150 -24.07 -14.48 2.31
C GLU A 150 -24.19 -15.50 1.19
N TYR A 151 -23.90 -16.77 1.49
CA TYR A 151 -24.05 -17.89 0.57
C TYR A 151 -25.05 -18.91 1.09
N LYS A 152 -26.04 -19.31 0.28
CA LYS A 152 -27.05 -20.32 0.64
C LYS A 152 -26.84 -21.60 -0.16
N ARG A 153 -26.55 -22.71 0.53
CA ARG A 153 -26.37 -24.04 -0.06
C ARG A 153 -27.53 -24.96 0.31
N ALA A 154 -28.20 -25.53 -0.69
CA ALA A 154 -29.22 -26.54 -0.48
C ALA A 154 -28.65 -27.81 0.16
N ARG A 155 -29.33 -28.36 1.17
CA ARG A 155 -28.99 -29.64 1.81
C ARG A 155 -29.78 -30.78 1.17
N ILE A 156 -29.14 -31.95 1.08
CA ILE A 156 -29.74 -33.18 0.53
C ILE A 156 -30.97 -33.63 1.33
N GLN A 157 -31.02 -33.36 2.65
CA GLN A 157 -32.14 -33.72 3.53
C GLN A 157 -33.25 -32.64 3.65
N GLY A 158 -33.28 -31.69 2.72
CA GLY A 158 -34.23 -30.57 2.75
C GLY A 158 -33.72 -29.38 3.57
N GLY A 159 -33.99 -28.16 3.08
CA GLY A 159 -33.55 -26.89 3.68
C GLY A 159 -32.23 -26.34 3.11
N ASN A 160 -31.91 -25.10 3.46
CA ASN A 160 -30.68 -24.40 3.04
C ASN A 160 -29.76 -24.17 4.25
N LYS A 161 -28.45 -24.42 4.10
CA LYS A 161 -27.42 -23.90 5.01
C LYS A 161 -27.00 -22.52 4.51
N THR A 162 -27.16 -21.49 5.33
CA THR A 162 -26.59 -20.17 5.06
C THR A 162 -25.19 -20.11 5.68
N PHE A 163 -24.22 -19.65 4.89
CA PHE A 163 -22.89 -19.27 5.32
C PHE A 163 -22.81 -17.76 5.28
N ILE A 164 -22.26 -17.16 6.35
CA ILE A 164 -22.07 -15.72 6.45
C ILE A 164 -20.57 -15.50 6.67
N LEU A 165 -19.95 -14.82 5.72
CA LEU A 165 -18.56 -14.40 5.83
C LEU A 165 -18.55 -12.91 6.19
N GLU A 166 -17.96 -12.59 7.33
CA GLU A 166 -17.77 -11.20 7.77
C GLU A 166 -16.68 -10.52 6.94
N PRO A 167 -16.76 -9.19 6.71
CA PRO A 167 -15.79 -8.48 5.91
C PRO A 167 -14.39 -8.57 6.52
N ARG A 168 -13.39 -8.76 5.65
CA ARG A 168 -11.96 -8.81 6.00
C ARG A 168 -11.16 -8.00 4.98
N ALA A 169 -10.03 -7.45 5.41
CA ALA A 169 -9.09 -6.87 4.47
C ALA A 169 -8.58 -7.97 3.54
N VAL A 170 -8.61 -7.72 2.22
CA VAL A 170 -8.15 -8.70 1.23
C VAL A 170 -7.01 -8.16 0.38
N ALA A 171 -5.97 -8.97 0.20
CA ALA A 171 -4.92 -8.73 -0.76
C ALA A 171 -4.90 -9.83 -1.82
N PHE A 172 -4.56 -9.48 -3.06
CA PHE A 172 -4.27 -10.49 -4.07
C PHE A 172 -3.21 -10.05 -5.07
N THR A 173 -2.59 -11.05 -5.69
CA THR A 173 -1.50 -10.87 -6.64
C THR A 173 -1.94 -11.25 -8.06
N ARG A 174 -1.46 -10.52 -9.07
CA ARG A 174 -1.60 -10.91 -10.49
C ARG A 174 -0.33 -10.55 -11.26
N ALA A 175 0.02 -11.38 -12.24
CA ALA A 175 1.09 -11.08 -13.18
C ALA A 175 0.56 -10.34 -14.43
N ASP A 176 1.30 -9.37 -14.96
CA ASP A 176 0.86 -8.55 -16.09
C ASP A 176 0.63 -9.38 -17.36
N GLU A 177 1.43 -10.43 -17.57
CA GLU A 177 1.29 -11.35 -18.70
C GLU A 177 -0.05 -12.10 -18.69
N SER A 178 -0.66 -12.25 -17.50
CA SER A 178 -1.96 -12.88 -17.32
C SER A 178 -3.14 -11.93 -17.49
N ALA A 179 -2.90 -10.60 -17.53
CA ALA A 179 -3.95 -9.60 -17.56
C ALA A 179 -4.85 -9.67 -18.81
N ALA A 180 -4.28 -10.07 -19.96
CA ALA A 180 -5.03 -10.23 -21.20
C ALA A 180 -5.98 -11.45 -21.19
N GLN A 181 -5.63 -12.50 -20.44
CA GLN A 181 -6.42 -13.73 -20.35
C GLN A 181 -7.45 -13.66 -19.21
N PHE A 182 -7.11 -12.96 -18.13
CA PHE A 182 -7.94 -12.81 -16.93
C PHE A 182 -8.07 -11.32 -16.58
N PRO A 183 -8.91 -10.58 -17.32
CA PRO A 183 -9.14 -9.17 -17.03
C PRO A 183 -9.85 -9.04 -15.68
N ILE A 184 -9.30 -8.17 -14.83
CA ILE A 184 -10.00 -7.71 -13.63
C ILE A 184 -10.98 -6.63 -14.07
N SER A 185 -12.22 -6.68 -13.57
CA SER A 185 -13.19 -5.65 -13.90
C SER A 185 -12.79 -4.29 -13.29
N ASP A 186 -13.00 -3.21 -14.04
CA ASP A 186 -12.85 -1.83 -13.53
C ASP A 186 -13.66 -1.60 -12.24
N GLU A 187 -14.78 -2.33 -12.12
CA GLU A 187 -15.63 -2.34 -10.94
C GLU A 187 -14.89 -2.87 -9.69
N LEU A 188 -14.07 -3.91 -9.82
CA LEU A 188 -13.25 -4.43 -8.71
C LEU A 188 -12.07 -3.50 -8.45
N MET A 189 -11.35 -3.10 -9.49
CA MET A 189 -10.17 -2.22 -9.38
C MET A 189 -10.50 -0.92 -8.66
N SER A 190 -11.63 -0.29 -8.99
CA SER A 190 -12.06 0.95 -8.33
C SER A 190 -12.36 0.80 -6.83
N ARG A 191 -12.52 -0.41 -6.29
CA ARG A 191 -12.70 -0.67 -4.85
C ARG A 191 -11.39 -0.94 -4.12
N MET A 192 -10.29 -1.07 -4.83
CA MET A 192 -9.01 -1.52 -4.30
C MET A 192 -7.92 -0.49 -4.53
N VAL A 193 -6.80 -0.67 -3.86
CA VAL A 193 -5.55 0.06 -4.15
C VAL A 193 -4.68 -0.85 -4.98
N GLU A 194 -4.26 -0.40 -6.16
CA GLU A 194 -3.24 -1.09 -6.96
C GLU A 194 -1.85 -0.63 -6.55
N LEU A 195 -0.96 -1.58 -6.28
CA LEU A 195 0.44 -1.35 -5.98
C LEU A 195 1.26 -2.25 -6.92
N CYS A 196 2.22 -1.65 -7.64
CA CYS A 196 3.09 -2.39 -8.55
C CYS A 196 4.40 -2.73 -7.84
N VAL A 197 4.93 -3.93 -8.08
CA VAL A 197 6.32 -4.25 -7.72
C VAL A 197 7.29 -3.71 -8.77
N ASP A 198 8.49 -3.37 -8.35
CA ASP A 198 9.56 -2.89 -9.20
C ASP A 198 10.13 -4.04 -10.07
N GLY A 199 10.04 -3.84 -11.38
CA GLY A 199 10.57 -4.74 -12.40
C GLY A 199 11.90 -4.28 -13.00
N SER A 200 12.60 -3.32 -12.39
CA SER A 200 13.83 -2.72 -12.90
C SER A 200 15.02 -3.68 -12.90
N GLU A 201 16.01 -3.36 -13.74
CA GLU A 201 17.29 -4.08 -13.76
C GLU A 201 18.08 -3.89 -12.45
N GLU A 202 18.04 -2.68 -11.87
CA GLU A 202 18.69 -2.36 -10.60
C GLU A 202 18.16 -3.24 -9.47
N GLN A 203 16.84 -3.30 -9.30
CA GLN A 203 16.18 -4.16 -8.33
C GLN A 203 16.49 -5.65 -8.58
N THR A 204 16.58 -6.06 -9.84
CA THR A 204 16.97 -7.43 -10.20
C THR A 204 18.41 -7.75 -9.75
N ILE A 205 19.35 -6.82 -9.97
CA ILE A 205 20.75 -6.95 -9.55
C ILE A 205 20.84 -7.05 -8.03
N ASP A 206 20.13 -6.20 -7.29
CA ASP A 206 20.14 -6.19 -5.84
C ASP A 206 19.61 -7.50 -5.24
N ILE A 207 18.51 -8.02 -5.79
CA ILE A 207 17.97 -9.34 -5.41
C ILE A 207 18.98 -10.45 -5.69
N LEU A 208 19.65 -10.44 -6.85
CA LEU A 208 20.63 -11.46 -7.22
C LEU A 208 21.87 -11.41 -6.32
N ASN A 209 22.38 -10.21 -6.02
CA ASN A 209 23.50 -9.99 -5.11
C ASN A 209 23.15 -10.53 -3.71
N LYS A 210 21.99 -10.14 -3.15
CA LYS A 210 21.56 -10.64 -1.85
C LYS A 210 21.44 -12.16 -1.82
N LYS A 211 20.85 -12.77 -2.86
CA LYS A 211 20.75 -14.23 -2.95
C LYS A 211 22.13 -14.87 -3.00
N ALA A 212 23.06 -14.33 -3.79
CA ALA A 212 24.43 -14.81 -3.88
C ALA A 212 25.15 -14.71 -2.53
N ASP A 213 24.97 -13.62 -1.79
CA ASP A 213 25.53 -13.44 -0.45
C ASP A 213 24.98 -14.48 0.53
N VAL A 214 23.66 -14.71 0.54
CA VAL A 214 23.02 -15.74 1.39
C VAL A 214 23.53 -17.15 1.06
N PHE A 215 23.74 -17.47 -0.22
CA PHE A 215 24.32 -18.76 -0.62
C PHE A 215 25.81 -18.86 -0.26
N SER A 216 26.55 -17.75 -0.30
CA SER A 216 27.97 -17.71 0.03
C SER A 216 28.23 -17.79 1.52
N ASN A 217 27.38 -17.14 2.33
CA ASN A 217 27.44 -17.18 3.78
C ASN A 217 26.03 -17.15 4.41
N PRO A 218 25.41 -18.32 4.67
CA PRO A 218 24.07 -18.39 5.25
C PRO A 218 24.01 -17.96 6.73
N PHE A 219 25.16 -17.70 7.37
CA PHE A 219 25.24 -17.36 8.80
C PHE A 219 25.36 -15.86 9.07
N GLU A 220 25.68 -15.04 8.08
CA GLU A 220 25.79 -13.58 8.18
C GLU A 220 24.51 -12.88 7.71
N GLN A 221 23.38 -13.25 8.32
CA GLN A 221 22.14 -12.51 8.13
C GLN A 221 21.98 -11.51 9.27
N THR A 222 21.72 -10.24 8.93
CA THR A 222 21.29 -9.24 9.90
C THR A 222 19.93 -9.68 10.45
N ILE A 223 19.89 -10.02 11.73
CA ILE A 223 18.68 -10.47 12.41
C ILE A 223 18.35 -9.44 13.49
N LEU A 224 17.19 -8.79 13.35
CA LEU A 224 16.51 -8.00 14.36
C LEU A 224 16.32 -8.87 15.58
N ASN A 225 16.40 -8.23 16.74
CA ASN A 225 16.16 -8.89 18.00
C ASN A 225 14.76 -9.54 18.00
N ASN A 226 14.67 -10.84 18.32
CA ASN A 226 13.42 -11.59 18.33
C ASN A 226 12.35 -10.95 19.24
N ILE A 227 12.75 -10.34 20.37
CA ILE A 227 11.85 -9.61 21.27
C ILE A 227 11.26 -8.38 20.56
N GLN A 228 12.08 -7.62 19.83
CA GLN A 228 11.60 -6.45 19.08
C GLN A 228 10.63 -6.86 17.99
N ARG A 229 10.92 -7.95 17.26
CA ARG A 229 10.02 -8.54 16.26
C ARG A 229 8.70 -8.95 16.89
N ALA A 230 8.74 -9.67 18.01
CA ALA A 230 7.56 -10.11 18.74
C ALA A 230 6.72 -8.91 19.25
N ASN A 231 7.36 -7.90 19.84
CA ASN A 231 6.70 -6.68 20.31
C ASN A 231 6.05 -5.90 19.16
N LEU A 232 6.71 -5.81 18.00
CA LEU A 232 6.18 -5.17 16.81
C LEU A 232 4.94 -5.90 16.29
N LYS A 233 5.04 -7.24 16.10
CA LYS A 233 3.90 -8.08 15.69
C LYS A 233 2.72 -7.93 16.64
N TYR A 234 2.99 -7.98 17.95
CA TYR A 234 1.98 -7.81 18.98
C TYR A 234 1.31 -6.42 18.90
N HIS A 235 2.10 -5.35 18.77
CA HIS A 235 1.58 -3.99 18.65
C HIS A 235 0.65 -3.85 17.45
N ILE A 236 1.06 -4.32 16.27
CA ILE A 236 0.28 -4.24 15.03
C ILE A 236 -1.04 -5.02 15.13
N SER A 237 -0.98 -6.25 15.66
CA SER A 237 -2.16 -7.11 15.80
C SER A 237 -3.14 -6.67 16.88
N ASN A 238 -2.67 -5.95 17.91
CA ASN A 238 -3.48 -5.52 19.05
C ASN A 238 -3.77 -4.02 19.04
N ILE A 239 -3.63 -3.36 17.89
CA ILE A 239 -4.08 -1.99 17.69
C ILE A 239 -5.57 -1.90 18.12
N PRO A 240 -5.92 -0.99 19.06
CA PRO A 240 -7.30 -0.85 19.49
C PRO A 240 -8.21 -0.38 18.35
N GLU A 241 -9.42 -0.93 18.30
CA GLU A 241 -10.47 -0.41 17.44
C GLU A 241 -11.05 0.88 18.06
N TYR A 242 -11.09 1.95 17.26
CA TYR A 242 -11.70 3.22 17.64
C TYR A 242 -12.99 3.41 16.86
N THR A 243 -14.02 3.96 17.51
CA THR A 243 -15.31 4.20 16.84
C THR A 243 -15.15 5.24 15.75
N HIS A 244 -14.41 6.32 16.03
CA HIS A 244 -14.08 7.35 15.07
C HIS A 244 -12.64 7.83 15.25
N ILE A 245 -12.01 8.14 14.14
CA ILE A 245 -10.74 8.88 14.09
C ILE A 245 -11.06 10.26 13.54
N ILE A 246 -10.63 11.29 14.25
CA ILE A 246 -10.91 12.68 13.91
C ILE A 246 -9.70 13.25 13.20
N ASN A 247 -9.83 13.40 11.88
CA ASN A 247 -8.90 14.19 11.09
C ASN A 247 -9.43 15.61 10.90
N ILE A 248 -8.90 16.54 11.69
CA ILE A 248 -9.29 17.95 11.73
C ILE A 248 -9.09 18.65 10.38
N SER A 249 -8.13 18.18 9.57
CA SER A 249 -7.79 18.77 8.28
C SER A 249 -8.43 18.06 7.08
N ALA A 250 -9.26 17.03 7.30
CA ALA A 250 -9.77 16.17 6.22
C ALA A 250 -10.38 16.95 5.05
N ALA A 251 -11.19 17.98 5.32
CA ALA A 251 -11.80 18.81 4.28
C ALA A 251 -10.76 19.59 3.44
N SER A 252 -9.65 19.99 4.05
CA SER A 252 -8.56 20.72 3.38
C SER A 252 -7.77 19.83 2.43
N LEU A 253 -7.74 18.52 2.68
CA LEU A 253 -7.03 17.55 1.85
C LEU A 253 -7.65 17.38 0.45
N ILE A 254 -8.91 17.77 0.25
CA ILE A 254 -9.58 17.74 -1.07
C ILE A 254 -8.82 18.57 -2.10
N LYS A 255 -8.15 19.66 -1.67
CA LYS A 255 -7.35 20.52 -2.55
C LYS A 255 -6.18 19.77 -3.20
N PHE A 256 -5.71 18.68 -2.56
CA PHE A 256 -4.51 17.96 -2.96
C PHE A 256 -4.77 16.69 -3.77
N ILE A 257 -6.02 16.46 -4.18
CA ILE A 257 -6.41 15.26 -4.92
C ILE A 257 -7.05 15.68 -6.25
N PRO A 258 -6.61 15.09 -7.38
CA PRO A 258 -7.25 15.30 -8.67
C PRO A 258 -8.75 14.99 -8.62
N THR A 259 -9.60 15.97 -8.95
CA THR A 259 -11.08 15.82 -8.91
C THR A 259 -11.71 15.48 -10.26
N THR A 260 -10.88 15.38 -11.31
CA THR A 260 -11.34 15.18 -12.70
C THR A 260 -12.00 13.83 -12.92
N PHE A 261 -11.57 12.78 -12.20
CA PHE A 261 -12.11 11.43 -12.34
C PHE A 261 -13.13 11.12 -11.25
N VAL A 262 -14.21 10.40 -11.60
CA VAL A 262 -15.25 9.98 -10.64
C VAL A 262 -14.68 9.02 -9.59
N THR A 263 -13.65 8.25 -9.95
CA THR A 263 -12.92 7.33 -9.07
C THR A 263 -12.26 8.05 -7.90
N SER A 264 -11.88 9.31 -8.06
CA SER A 264 -11.29 10.15 -7.00
C SER A 264 -12.18 10.24 -5.75
N ARG A 265 -13.50 10.05 -5.87
CA ARG A 265 -14.42 9.97 -4.72
C ARG A 265 -14.09 8.79 -3.80
N ARG A 266 -13.76 7.63 -4.39
CA ARG A 266 -13.34 6.44 -3.63
C ARG A 266 -11.91 6.58 -3.16
N ASP A 267 -11.04 7.12 -4.01
CA ASP A 267 -9.62 7.26 -3.67
C ASP A 267 -9.43 8.24 -2.51
N PHE A 268 -10.17 9.35 -2.45
CA PHE A 268 -10.13 10.23 -1.29
C PHE A 268 -10.49 9.51 0.02
N VAL A 269 -11.52 8.65 0.00
CA VAL A 269 -11.87 7.86 1.18
C VAL A 269 -10.76 6.89 1.55
N LYS A 270 -10.13 6.23 0.57
CA LYS A 270 -8.96 5.36 0.82
C LYS A 270 -7.80 6.15 1.43
N TYR A 271 -7.56 7.37 0.95
CA TYR A 271 -6.51 8.26 1.48
C TYR A 271 -6.74 8.61 2.95
N ILE A 272 -7.96 9.05 3.29
CA ILE A 272 -8.32 9.35 4.68
C ILE A 272 -8.23 8.10 5.54
N ASN A 273 -8.76 6.97 5.08
CA ASN A 273 -8.67 5.70 5.80
C ASN A 273 -7.21 5.25 6.01
N ASN A 274 -6.29 5.64 5.13
CA ASN A 274 -4.87 5.33 5.28
C ASN A 274 -4.18 6.20 6.35
N ILE A 275 -4.53 7.49 6.40
CA ILE A 275 -4.14 8.39 7.50
C ILE A 275 -4.68 7.85 8.83
N ASP A 276 -5.92 7.37 8.84
CA ASP A 276 -6.55 6.76 10.00
C ASP A 276 -5.79 5.50 10.47
N GLY A 277 -5.33 4.65 9.55
CA GLY A 277 -4.49 3.49 9.88
C GLY A 277 -3.15 3.89 10.49
N ILE A 278 -2.47 4.89 9.94
CA ILE A 278 -1.22 5.42 10.51
C ILE A 278 -1.46 6.04 11.90
N THR A 279 -2.56 6.78 12.06
CA THR A 279 -2.96 7.34 13.35
C THR A 279 -3.19 6.25 14.39
N ARG A 280 -3.85 5.15 14.01
CA ARG A 280 -4.04 3.97 14.88
C ARG A 280 -2.73 3.29 15.23
N PHE A 281 -1.79 3.19 14.30
CA PHE A 281 -0.48 2.62 14.58
C PHE A 281 0.24 3.41 15.69
N HIS A 282 0.12 4.73 15.70
CA HIS A 282 0.71 5.59 16.73
C HIS A 282 -0.23 5.87 17.93
N TYR A 283 -1.29 5.09 18.15
CA TYR A 283 -2.35 5.42 19.13
C TYR A 283 -1.84 5.78 20.54
N LYS A 284 -0.72 5.20 20.97
CA LYS A 284 -0.12 5.44 22.30
C LYS A 284 0.46 6.86 22.46
N ASP A 285 0.64 7.59 21.37
CA ASP A 285 1.17 8.96 21.35
C ASP A 285 0.11 10.00 20.94
N ARG A 286 -1.07 9.55 20.51
CA ARG A 286 -2.18 10.39 20.07
C ARG A 286 -3.09 10.78 21.24
N ILE A 287 -3.93 11.80 21.03
CA ILE A 287 -4.96 12.20 22.00
C ILE A 287 -6.16 11.26 21.82
N ASP A 288 -6.44 10.47 22.86
CA ASP A 288 -7.58 9.54 22.96
C ASP A 288 -8.54 10.08 24.03
N VAL A 289 -9.73 10.47 23.61
CA VAL A 289 -10.73 11.12 24.48
C VAL A 289 -12.12 10.59 24.20
N ASN A 290 -13.01 10.75 25.17
CA ASN A 290 -14.42 10.45 25.00
C ASN A 290 -15.18 11.74 24.69
N ILE A 291 -15.71 11.86 23.47
CA ILE A 291 -16.53 12.99 23.03
C ILE A 291 -17.95 12.49 22.83
N GLN A 292 -18.91 13.08 23.56
CA GLN A 292 -20.33 12.75 23.46
C GLN A 292 -20.64 11.24 23.67
N GLY A 293 -19.89 10.56 24.52
CA GLY A 293 -20.06 9.12 24.80
C GLY A 293 -19.34 8.19 23.82
N VAL A 294 -18.61 8.74 22.84
CA VAL A 294 -17.86 7.99 21.85
C VAL A 294 -16.36 8.16 22.08
N ARG A 295 -15.63 7.04 22.13
CA ARG A 295 -14.16 7.05 22.20
C ARG A 295 -13.60 7.41 20.82
N VAL A 296 -12.82 8.49 20.76
CA VAL A 296 -12.24 9.02 19.53
C VAL A 296 -10.74 9.20 19.67
N LEU A 297 -10.04 9.00 18.54
CA LEU A 297 -8.61 9.23 18.42
C LEU A 297 -8.37 10.39 17.45
N PHE A 298 -7.50 11.33 17.79
CA PHE A 298 -7.17 12.44 16.90
C PHE A 298 -5.97 12.12 16.01
N SER A 299 -6.13 12.32 14.69
CA SER A 299 -5.00 12.31 13.76
C SER A 299 -4.21 13.60 13.89
N THR A 300 -2.94 13.55 13.49
CA THR A 300 -2.01 14.68 13.56
C THR A 300 -1.50 15.08 12.17
N PRO A 301 -0.91 16.28 12.02
CA PRO A 301 -0.19 16.63 10.79
C PRO A 301 0.91 15.63 10.42
N GLU A 302 1.59 15.04 11.41
CA GLU A 302 2.57 13.96 11.21
C GLU A 302 1.95 12.75 10.50
N ASP A 303 0.76 12.30 10.92
CA ASP A 303 0.10 11.14 10.29
C ASP A 303 -0.24 11.39 8.81
N ILE A 304 -0.63 12.63 8.48
CA ILE A 304 -0.92 13.06 7.11
C ILE A 304 0.35 13.07 6.27
N PHE A 305 1.43 13.62 6.82
CA PHE A 305 2.71 13.70 6.15
C PHE A 305 3.27 12.30 5.88
N LEU A 306 3.32 11.44 6.90
CA LEU A 306 3.80 10.06 6.76
C LEU A 306 2.97 9.27 5.75
N ASN A 307 1.65 9.48 5.74
CA ASN A 307 0.79 8.89 4.73
C ASN A 307 1.12 9.38 3.32
N HIS A 308 1.35 10.68 3.12
CA HIS A 308 1.68 11.22 1.81
C HIS A 308 3.06 10.74 1.34
N LEU A 309 4.02 10.66 2.26
CA LEU A 309 5.36 10.16 2.00
C LEU A 309 5.38 8.68 1.60
N ILE A 310 4.54 7.84 2.22
CA ILE A 310 4.52 6.39 1.96
C ILE A 310 3.58 6.03 0.80
N PHE A 311 2.40 6.67 0.72
CA PHE A 311 1.29 6.24 -0.13
C PHE A 311 0.76 7.35 -1.06
N GLY A 312 1.20 8.59 -0.89
CA GLY A 312 0.70 9.74 -1.65
C GLY A 312 0.85 9.58 -3.16
N GLU A 313 2.02 9.13 -3.62
CA GLU A 313 2.28 8.91 -5.05
C GLU A 313 1.38 7.83 -5.66
N ASN A 314 1.19 6.72 -4.95
CA ASN A 314 0.31 5.61 -5.36
C ASN A 314 -1.16 6.03 -5.40
N LEU A 315 -1.61 6.83 -4.44
CA LEU A 315 -2.94 7.41 -4.47
C LEU A 315 -3.12 8.31 -5.69
N ILE A 316 -2.19 9.23 -5.92
CA ILE A 316 -2.32 10.18 -7.02
C ILE A 316 -2.27 9.42 -8.35
N ALA A 317 -1.38 8.43 -8.50
CA ALA A 317 -1.33 7.52 -9.65
C ALA A 317 -2.69 6.83 -9.91
N SER A 318 -3.33 6.32 -8.86
CA SER A 318 -4.68 5.74 -8.93
C SER A 318 -5.72 6.78 -9.33
N ALA A 319 -5.69 7.97 -8.72
CA ALA A 319 -6.66 9.03 -8.98
C ALA A 319 -6.58 9.55 -10.43
N ILE A 320 -5.37 9.62 -10.99
CA ILE A 320 -5.15 9.98 -12.39
C ILE A 320 -5.24 8.78 -13.35
N ARG A 321 -5.46 7.55 -12.85
CA ARG A 321 -5.49 6.32 -13.68
C ARG A 321 -4.27 6.18 -14.60
N CYS A 322 -3.09 6.52 -14.10
CA CYS A 322 -1.83 6.42 -14.84
C CYS A 322 -0.87 5.55 -14.02
N SER A 323 -0.64 4.34 -14.50
CA SER A 323 0.35 3.43 -13.89
C SER A 323 1.76 4.01 -14.00
N GLU A 324 2.67 3.52 -13.16
CA GLU A 324 4.07 3.95 -13.21
C GLU A 324 4.71 3.71 -14.58
N LEU A 325 4.43 2.57 -15.20
CA LEU A 325 4.86 2.30 -16.57
C LEU A 325 4.30 3.32 -17.57
N GLU A 326 3.04 3.71 -17.43
CA GLU A 326 2.43 4.74 -18.28
C GLU A 326 3.05 6.12 -18.04
N LYS A 327 3.42 6.46 -16.79
CA LYS A 327 4.20 7.66 -16.49
C LYS A 327 5.59 7.61 -17.14
N ASN A 328 6.27 6.47 -17.08
CA ASN A 328 7.55 6.25 -17.74
C ASN A 328 7.45 6.32 -19.27
N ILE A 329 6.32 5.90 -19.86
CA ILE A 329 6.04 6.11 -21.29
C ILE A 329 5.87 7.61 -21.58
N ILE A 330 5.14 8.34 -20.74
CA ILE A 330 4.92 9.78 -20.91
C ILE A 330 6.24 10.55 -20.78
N SER A 331 7.11 10.19 -19.84
CA SER A 331 8.36 10.91 -19.56
C SER A 331 9.40 10.84 -20.67
N ILE A 332 9.39 9.74 -21.44
CA ILE A 332 10.32 9.52 -22.56
C ILE A 332 9.78 10.06 -23.89
N LEU A 333 8.54 10.55 -23.91
CA LEU A 333 7.94 11.08 -25.14
C LEU A 333 8.52 12.46 -25.44
N PRO A 334 9.21 12.64 -26.58
CA PRO A 334 9.72 13.95 -26.95
C PRO A 334 8.56 14.90 -27.25
N GLY A 335 8.79 16.20 -27.12
CA GLY A 335 7.77 17.24 -27.40
C GLY A 335 7.17 17.18 -28.81
N ASN A 336 7.89 16.57 -29.76
CA ASN A 336 7.44 16.37 -31.16
C ASN A 336 6.76 15.00 -31.39
N GLY A 337 6.65 14.18 -30.35
CA GLY A 337 6.08 12.84 -30.37
C GLY A 337 7.00 11.73 -30.90
N ALA A 338 6.63 10.48 -30.63
CA ALA A 338 7.39 9.31 -31.07
C ALA A 338 6.47 8.16 -31.51
N ASN A 339 6.98 7.26 -32.36
CA ASN A 339 6.28 6.03 -32.71
C ASN A 339 6.53 4.91 -31.69
N LYS A 340 5.69 3.88 -31.72
CA LYS A 340 5.74 2.72 -30.82
C LYS A 340 7.13 2.06 -30.71
N SER A 341 7.85 1.90 -31.82
CA SER A 341 9.17 1.26 -31.83
C SER A 341 10.24 2.13 -31.19
N GLN A 342 10.17 3.45 -31.39
CA GLN A 342 11.04 4.43 -30.74
C GLN A 342 10.80 4.44 -29.23
N ILE A 343 9.53 4.45 -28.81
CA ILE A 343 9.14 4.40 -27.39
C ILE A 343 9.68 3.13 -26.72
N GLN A 344 9.51 1.96 -27.35
CA GLN A 344 10.06 0.71 -26.82
C GLN A 344 11.59 0.78 -26.68
N SER A 345 12.27 1.35 -27.68
CA SER A 345 13.73 1.46 -27.66
C SER A 345 14.21 2.41 -26.56
N ALA A 346 13.51 3.54 -26.37
CA ALA A 346 13.78 4.48 -25.30
C ALA A 346 13.53 3.88 -23.91
N LEU A 347 12.44 3.11 -23.72
CA LEU A 347 12.19 2.40 -22.46
C LEU A 347 13.34 1.44 -22.10
N ARG A 348 13.92 0.74 -23.08
CA ARG A 348 15.08 -0.14 -22.84
C ARG A 348 16.31 0.64 -22.39
N ASN A 349 16.52 1.85 -22.90
CA ASN A 349 17.60 2.73 -22.45
C ASN A 349 17.40 3.19 -21.00
N HIS A 350 16.14 3.22 -20.53
CA HIS A 350 15.77 3.43 -19.13
C HIS A 350 15.61 2.11 -18.35
N THR A 351 16.26 1.03 -18.78
CA THR A 351 16.27 -0.30 -18.12
C THR A 351 14.90 -1.03 -18.05
N ILE A 352 13.87 -0.52 -18.73
CA ILE A 352 12.53 -1.12 -18.76
C ILE A 352 12.39 -1.99 -20.02
N ASN A 353 12.41 -3.31 -19.85
CA ASN A 353 12.37 -4.27 -20.94
C ASN A 353 10.96 -4.79 -21.20
N LEU A 354 10.25 -4.20 -22.18
CA LEU A 354 8.89 -4.60 -22.55
C LEU A 354 8.75 -5.11 -23.98
N THR A 355 7.72 -5.93 -24.20
CA THR A 355 7.31 -6.35 -25.55
C THR A 355 6.58 -5.23 -26.28
N LEU A 356 6.62 -5.23 -27.61
CA LEU A 356 5.86 -4.28 -28.42
C LEU A 356 4.35 -4.37 -28.11
N THR A 357 3.80 -5.57 -27.93
CA THR A 357 2.37 -5.75 -27.62
C THR A 357 1.97 -5.09 -26.31
N THR A 358 2.84 -5.17 -25.29
CA THR A 358 2.62 -4.50 -24.00
C THR A 358 2.61 -2.98 -24.19
N VAL A 359 3.60 -2.41 -24.89
CA VAL A 359 3.68 -0.97 -25.15
C VAL A 359 2.42 -0.46 -25.89
N GLU A 360 1.93 -1.18 -26.89
CA GLU A 360 0.72 -0.78 -27.61
C GLU A 360 -0.53 -0.77 -26.74
N THR A 361 -0.65 -1.73 -25.82
CA THR A 361 -1.77 -1.78 -24.87
C THR A 361 -1.80 -0.53 -23.99
N HIS A 362 -0.64 -0.12 -23.45
CA HIS A 362 -0.53 1.09 -22.63
C HIS A 362 -0.71 2.38 -23.44
N LEU A 363 -0.16 2.46 -24.65
CA LEU A 363 -0.37 3.63 -25.51
C LEU A 363 -1.85 3.83 -25.85
N LYS A 364 -2.58 2.74 -26.10
CA LYS A 364 -4.03 2.81 -26.33
C LYS A 364 -4.78 3.29 -25.08
N SER A 365 -4.45 2.73 -23.91
CA SER A 365 -5.01 3.17 -22.61
C SER A 365 -4.81 4.67 -22.39
N LEU A 366 -3.59 5.16 -22.60
CA LEU A 366 -3.22 6.58 -22.45
C LEU A 366 -3.95 7.51 -23.43
N VAL A 367 -4.18 7.07 -24.67
CA VAL A 367 -4.99 7.81 -25.65
C VAL A 367 -6.47 7.82 -25.24
N ASP A 368 -7.01 6.68 -24.80
CA ASP A 368 -8.42 6.57 -24.39
C ASP A 368 -8.73 7.44 -23.15
N ILE A 369 -7.75 7.62 -22.25
CA ILE A 369 -7.86 8.54 -21.10
C ILE A 369 -7.69 10.01 -21.52
N GLY A 370 -7.02 10.27 -22.64
CA GLY A 370 -6.75 11.61 -23.17
C GLY A 370 -5.40 12.20 -22.73
N TYR A 371 -4.49 11.40 -22.18
CA TYR A 371 -3.13 11.84 -21.84
C TYR A 371 -2.20 11.92 -23.04
N LEU A 372 -2.45 11.11 -24.06
CA LEU A 372 -1.73 11.16 -25.32
C LEU A 372 -2.65 11.58 -26.47
N THR A 373 -2.11 12.37 -27.38
CA THR A 373 -2.68 12.60 -28.70
C THR A 373 -1.98 11.69 -29.70
N VAL A 374 -2.72 11.26 -30.73
CA VAL A 374 -2.20 10.42 -31.81
C VAL A 374 -2.36 11.13 -33.15
N GLU A 375 -1.26 11.28 -33.86
CA GLU A 375 -1.23 11.80 -35.23
C GLU A 375 -0.73 10.72 -36.19
N LEU A 376 -1.40 10.59 -37.34
CA LEU A 376 -0.97 9.67 -38.38
C LEU A 376 0.06 10.36 -39.28
N GLN A 377 1.33 9.96 -39.18
CA GLN A 377 2.39 10.40 -40.09
C GLN A 377 2.78 9.24 -41.01
N GLY A 378 2.25 9.27 -42.23
CA GLY A 378 2.42 8.20 -43.22
C GLY A 378 1.67 6.92 -42.80
N ARG A 379 2.42 5.87 -42.44
CA ARG A 379 1.87 4.58 -41.95
C ARG A 379 2.02 4.39 -40.44
N ASN A 380 2.65 5.34 -39.76
CA ASN A 380 2.98 5.22 -38.35
C ASN A 380 2.12 6.18 -37.51
N ASN A 381 1.69 5.70 -36.35
CA ASN A 381 1.10 6.53 -35.32
C ASN A 381 2.23 7.21 -34.53
N ILE A 382 2.18 8.53 -34.46
CA ILE A 382 3.06 9.35 -33.62
C ILE A 382 2.25 9.79 -32.40
N TYR A 383 2.80 9.51 -31.22
CA TYR A 383 2.17 9.78 -29.93
C TYR A 383 2.86 10.98 -29.28
N SER A 384 2.09 11.92 -28.73
CA SER A 384 2.61 13.08 -28.00
C SER A 384 1.77 13.39 -26.76
N VAL A 385 2.37 14.03 -25.74
CA VAL A 385 1.71 14.35 -24.48
C VAL A 385 0.69 15.47 -24.66
N SER A 386 -0.53 15.27 -24.16
CA SER A 386 -1.60 16.26 -24.22
C SER A 386 -1.48 17.32 -23.11
N ASP A 387 -2.08 18.49 -23.32
CA ASP A 387 -2.15 19.54 -22.29
C ASP A 387 -2.98 19.12 -21.06
N PHE A 388 -3.87 18.13 -21.23
CA PHE A 388 -4.69 17.59 -20.16
C PHE A 388 -3.83 16.97 -19.05
N TYR A 389 -2.78 16.22 -19.41
CA TYR A 389 -1.86 15.61 -18.43
C TYR A 389 -1.16 16.65 -17.55
N LYS A 390 -0.79 17.81 -18.12
CA LYS A 390 -0.09 18.89 -17.38
C LYS A 390 -0.95 19.59 -16.33
N SER A 391 -2.28 19.41 -16.38
CA SER A 391 -3.21 20.07 -15.45
C SER A 391 -3.26 19.45 -14.05
N PHE A 392 -2.51 18.37 -13.80
CA PHE A 392 -2.60 17.53 -12.61
C PHE A 392 -1.43 17.68 -11.62
N ASP A 393 -0.60 18.73 -11.75
CA ASP A 393 0.49 18.99 -10.81
C ASP A 393 -0.05 19.52 -9.48
N VAL A 394 -0.22 18.62 -8.52
CA VAL A 394 -0.77 18.94 -7.20
C VAL A 394 0.18 18.40 -6.14
N GLN A 395 0.79 19.31 -5.38
CA GLN A 395 1.71 18.99 -4.28
C GLN A 395 1.09 19.33 -2.93
N LEU A 396 1.34 18.49 -1.93
CA LEU A 396 0.87 18.70 -0.56
C LEU A 396 1.59 19.88 0.08
N ASP A 397 0.81 20.87 0.55
CA ASP A 397 1.31 22.03 1.29
C ASP A 397 1.07 21.81 2.79
N MET A 398 2.12 21.39 3.50
CA MET A 398 2.04 21.11 4.93
C MET A 398 1.76 22.34 5.77
N GLN A 399 2.29 23.52 5.40
CA GLN A 399 2.02 24.75 6.13
C GLN A 399 0.52 25.07 6.07
N TYR A 400 -0.08 24.99 4.88
CA TYR A 400 -1.52 25.16 4.70
C TYR A 400 -2.33 24.14 5.53
N ILE A 401 -1.92 22.87 5.57
CA ILE A 401 -2.59 21.83 6.36
C ILE A 401 -2.54 22.15 7.85
N ILE A 402 -1.39 22.58 8.37
CA ILE A 402 -1.23 22.91 9.80
C ILE A 402 -2.07 24.14 10.16
N ASP A 403 -2.01 25.19 9.34
CA ASP A 403 -2.80 26.41 9.56
C ASP A 403 -4.30 26.10 9.60
N LYS A 404 -4.77 25.26 8.66
CA LYS A 404 -6.16 24.80 8.64
C LYS A 404 -6.51 23.88 9.81
N THR A 405 -5.56 23.08 10.27
CA THR A 405 -5.74 22.25 11.47
C THR A 405 -5.98 23.13 12.70
N ILE A 406 -5.15 24.15 12.91
CA ILE A 406 -5.27 25.10 14.02
C ILE A 406 -6.59 25.88 13.94
N GLU A 407 -6.95 26.36 12.75
CA GLU A 407 -8.21 27.08 12.53
C GLU A 407 -9.44 26.19 12.83
N ASN A 408 -9.45 24.97 12.29
CA ASN A 408 -10.58 24.05 12.42
C ASN A 408 -10.75 23.55 13.86
N ILE A 409 -9.68 23.23 14.58
CA ILE A 409 -9.80 22.74 15.96
C ILE A 409 -10.27 23.84 16.92
N LYS A 410 -9.85 25.10 16.71
CA LYS A 410 -10.27 26.24 17.54
C LYS A 410 -11.71 26.69 17.26
N SER A 411 -12.17 26.53 16.02
CA SER A 411 -13.51 26.95 15.60
C SER A 411 -14.60 25.94 15.97
N ALA A 412 -14.25 24.67 16.11
CA ALA A 412 -15.19 23.62 16.48
C ALA A 412 -15.40 23.58 18.00
N SER A 413 -16.56 24.08 18.46
CA SER A 413 -16.91 24.15 19.89
C SER A 413 -16.84 22.81 20.63
N VAL A 414 -17.01 21.70 19.91
CA VAL A 414 -16.94 20.33 20.44
C VAL A 414 -15.52 19.95 20.89
N TYR A 415 -14.48 20.65 20.40
CA TYR A 415 -13.07 20.36 20.70
C TYR A 415 -12.41 21.39 21.61
N ASN A 416 -13.17 22.36 22.14
CA ASN A 416 -12.61 23.44 22.95
C ASN A 416 -11.71 22.94 24.09
N ASP A 417 -12.15 21.91 24.81
CA ASP A 417 -11.46 21.39 26.00
C ASP A 417 -10.10 20.74 25.70
N ILE A 418 -9.86 20.34 24.44
CA ILE A 418 -8.63 19.67 24.00
C ILE A 418 -7.83 20.50 22.99
N SER A 419 -8.38 21.63 22.53
CA SER A 419 -7.85 22.38 21.39
C SER A 419 -6.43 22.90 21.65
N ASP A 420 -6.21 23.52 22.81
CA ASP A 420 -4.91 24.06 23.21
C ASP A 420 -3.88 22.94 23.41
N GLU A 421 -4.25 21.83 24.07
CA GLU A 421 -3.38 20.66 24.25
C GLU A 421 -2.96 20.06 22.90
N TYR A 422 -3.91 19.88 21.98
CA TYR A 422 -3.64 19.33 20.66
C TYR A 422 -2.67 20.23 19.87
N ILE A 423 -2.91 21.55 19.88
CA ILE A 423 -2.05 22.51 19.16
C ILE A 423 -0.65 22.52 19.76
N ASP A 424 -0.55 22.58 21.09
CA ASP A 424 0.73 22.57 21.78
C ASP A 424 1.49 21.28 21.49
N LYS A 425 0.82 20.12 21.46
CA LYS A 425 1.48 18.83 21.25
C LYS A 425 1.85 18.53 19.80
N PHE A 426 1.02 18.92 18.83
CA PHE A 426 1.12 18.42 17.45
C PHE A 426 1.26 19.50 16.37
N CYS A 427 1.07 20.78 16.70
CA CYS A 427 1.13 21.88 15.73
C CYS A 427 2.25 22.89 16.01
N ASN A 428 3.13 22.60 16.96
CA ASN A 428 4.28 23.45 17.29
C ASN A 428 5.50 23.11 16.39
N LYS A 429 6.55 23.94 16.44
CA LYS A 429 7.76 23.75 15.60
C LYS A 429 8.50 22.43 15.88
N ASP A 430 8.53 21.97 17.12
CA ASP A 430 9.23 20.73 17.50
C ASP A 430 8.46 19.51 16.97
N ALA A 431 7.12 19.57 16.96
CA ALA A 431 6.25 18.55 16.39
C ALA A 431 6.35 18.47 14.85
N MET A 432 6.96 19.46 14.19
CA MET A 432 7.24 19.41 12.74
C MET A 432 8.48 18.59 12.40
N ILE A 433 9.31 18.27 13.40
CA ILE A 433 10.51 17.47 13.21
C ILE A 433 10.16 16.01 13.48
N ILE A 434 10.01 15.23 12.41
CA ILE A 434 9.61 13.83 12.49
C ILE A 434 10.76 12.92 12.07
N GLN A 435 10.62 11.63 12.38
CA GLN A 435 11.53 10.60 11.89
C GLN A 435 11.07 10.11 10.52
N HIS A 436 11.97 10.15 9.54
CA HIS A 436 11.72 9.62 8.21
C HIS A 436 11.60 8.08 8.26
N PRO A 437 10.56 7.49 7.66
CA PRO A 437 10.21 6.08 7.84
C PRO A 437 11.16 5.10 7.14
N PHE A 438 12.01 5.56 6.22
CA PHE A 438 12.90 4.68 5.45
C PHE A 438 14.36 4.68 5.97
N ASP A 439 14.85 5.77 6.53
CA ASP A 439 16.27 5.91 6.89
C ASP A 439 16.52 6.41 8.32
N ALA A 440 15.46 6.64 9.10
CA ALA A 440 15.51 7.21 10.45
C ALA A 440 16.07 8.63 10.57
N SER A 441 16.33 9.32 9.47
CA SER A 441 16.76 10.71 9.49
C SER A 441 15.67 11.61 10.10
N LYS A 442 16.07 12.74 10.68
CA LYS A 442 15.12 13.75 11.17
C LYS A 442 14.84 14.73 10.04
N ILE A 443 13.57 14.89 9.71
CA ILE A 443 13.11 15.77 8.65
C ILE A 443 12.12 16.80 9.22
N ASN A 444 12.18 18.02 8.70
CA ASN A 444 11.18 19.03 8.98
C ASN A 444 10.09 18.95 7.91
N MET A 445 8.85 18.62 8.31
CA MET A 445 7.72 18.47 7.38
C MET A 445 7.42 19.74 6.56
N LEU A 446 7.80 20.92 7.08
CA LEU A 446 7.60 22.21 6.40
C LEU A 446 8.62 22.46 5.29
N ASP A 447 9.79 21.84 5.36
CA ASP A 447 10.89 22.04 4.41
C ASP A 447 10.99 20.89 3.38
N TYR A 448 10.14 19.87 3.52
CA TYR A 448 10.17 18.69 2.65
C TYR A 448 9.43 18.96 1.34
N GLU A 449 10.13 18.79 0.22
CA GLU A 449 9.56 18.88 -1.12
C GLU A 449 9.20 17.47 -1.62
N PHE A 450 7.90 17.23 -1.82
CA PHE A 450 7.44 16.00 -2.47
C PHE A 450 7.74 16.03 -3.95
N ASN A 451 8.15 14.87 -4.51
CA ASN A 451 8.31 14.72 -5.94
C ASN A 451 6.99 15.07 -6.66
N SER A 452 7.08 15.79 -7.78
CA SER A 452 5.90 15.96 -8.63
C SER A 452 5.50 14.61 -9.20
N VAL A 453 4.21 14.29 -9.12
CA VAL A 453 3.66 13.04 -9.67
C VAL A 453 3.61 13.06 -11.19
N LEU A 454 3.72 14.25 -11.79
CA LEU A 454 3.94 14.40 -13.21
C LEU A 454 5.44 14.33 -13.48
N VAL A 455 5.83 13.39 -14.33
CA VAL A 455 7.20 13.41 -14.85
C VAL A 455 7.28 14.60 -15.79
N THR A 456 7.90 15.68 -15.35
CA THR A 456 8.28 16.75 -16.26
C THR A 456 9.36 16.20 -17.18
N ASN A 457 9.25 16.50 -18.50
CA ASN A 457 10.28 16.12 -19.47
C ASN A 457 11.63 16.57 -18.91
N THR A 458 12.40 15.64 -18.35
CA THR A 458 13.83 15.81 -18.29
C THR A 458 14.26 15.98 -19.73
N ASP A 459 15.18 16.91 -19.99
CA ASP A 459 15.80 17.13 -21.30
C ASP A 459 16.59 15.88 -21.74
N SER A 460 15.91 14.75 -21.90
CA SER A 460 16.37 13.57 -22.61
C SER A 460 16.33 13.96 -24.08
N GLN A 461 17.40 14.63 -24.51
CA GLN A 461 17.77 14.56 -25.90
C GLN A 461 17.95 13.08 -26.21
N LEU A 462 16.95 12.47 -26.86
CA LEU A 462 17.16 11.24 -27.60
C LEU A 462 18.39 11.50 -28.46
N GLU A 463 19.52 10.87 -28.12
CA GLU A 463 20.71 10.97 -28.96
C GLU A 463 20.28 10.55 -30.37
N PRO A 464 20.60 11.35 -31.40
CA PRO A 464 20.14 11.09 -32.74
C PRO A 464 20.58 9.69 -33.15
N THR A 465 19.64 8.93 -33.70
CA THR A 465 19.94 7.60 -34.25
C THR A 465 21.06 7.70 -35.29
N GLU A 466 21.88 6.66 -35.48
CA GLU A 466 22.96 6.68 -36.49
C GLU A 466 22.42 7.12 -37.87
N ASP A 467 21.19 6.74 -38.22
CA ASP A 467 20.50 7.15 -39.45
C ASP A 467 20.27 8.67 -39.55
N GLU A 468 19.97 9.36 -38.43
CA GLU A 468 19.84 10.83 -38.39
C GLU A 468 21.19 11.53 -38.50
N ILE A 469 22.27 10.93 -37.98
CA ILE A 469 23.63 11.43 -38.12
C ILE A 469 24.08 11.36 -39.59
N TRP A 470 23.80 10.24 -40.28
CA TRP A 470 24.18 10.08 -41.69
C TRP A 470 23.37 10.97 -42.65
N SER A 471 22.11 11.29 -42.33
CA SER A 471 21.28 12.19 -43.17
C SER A 471 21.78 13.64 -43.23
N LYS A 472 22.63 14.07 -42.29
CA LYS A 472 23.26 15.40 -42.30
C LYS A 472 24.54 15.47 -43.13
N TYR A 473 25.05 14.33 -43.60
CA TYR A 473 26.27 14.22 -44.40
C TYR A 473 26.03 13.74 -45.85
N VAL A 474 24.79 13.74 -46.32
CA VAL A 474 24.42 13.41 -47.71
C VAL A 474 23.80 14.60 -48.42
#